data_AF-A0A1B8WZ31-F1
#
_entry.id   AF-A0A1B8WZ31-F1
#
_cell.length_a   1.000
_cell.length_b   1.000
_cell.length_c   1.000
_cell.angle_alpha   90.00
_cell.angle_beta   90.00
_cell.angle_gamma   90.00
#
_symmetry.space_group_name_H-M   'P 1'
#
loop_
_entity.id
_entity.type
_entity.pdbx_description
1 polymer ?
#
loop_
_entity_poly.entity_id
_entity_poly.type
_entity_poly.pdbx_seq_one_letter_code
_entity_poly.pdbx_strand_id
1 'polypeptide(L)'
;MTISERLELFLKYEFPRMWGTSQEIQHQYEQVYGPIKLSTVSTYLSRMYRKGLLQRRGNRTNREYLYVGDMEEQSSVHQSFSPGYIQRNDI
;
A
#
# COMPACT_ATOMS: atom_id res chain seq x y z
N MET A 1 5.60 11.24 -15.35
CA MET A 1 5.39 10.29 -14.24
C MET A 1 4.98 11.05 -12.99
N THR A 2 3.82 10.73 -12.44
CA THR A 2 3.29 11.29 -11.19
C THR A 2 4.05 10.75 -9.97
N ILE A 3 3.85 11.35 -8.79
CA ILE A 3 4.43 10.85 -7.53
C ILE A 3 3.89 9.45 -7.22
N SER A 4 2.61 9.19 -7.49
CA SER A 4 1.99 7.88 -7.24
C SER A 4 2.62 6.78 -8.09
N GLU A 5 2.74 7.02 -9.40
CA GLU A 5 3.36 6.05 -10.33
C GLU A 5 4.80 5.76 -9.95
N ARG A 6 5.56 6.80 -9.60
CA ARG A 6 6.95 6.65 -9.20
C ARG A 6 7.10 5.86 -7.90
N LEU A 7 6.27 6.15 -6.90
CA LEU A 7 6.29 5.41 -5.63
C LEU A 7 5.90 3.95 -5.85
N GLU A 8 4.99 3.66 -6.77
CA GLU A 8 4.61 2.29 -7.10
C GLU A 8 5.77 1.53 -7.74
N LEU A 9 6.43 2.13 -8.74
CA LEU A 9 7.61 1.54 -9.38
C LEU A 9 8.76 1.36 -8.38
N PHE A 10 8.97 2.32 -7.49
CA PHE A 10 9.93 2.20 -6.40
C PHE A 10 9.63 0.99 -5.51
N LEU A 11 8.39 0.87 -5.02
CA LEU A 11 7.99 -0.25 -4.15
C LEU A 11 8.07 -1.61 -4.86
N LYS A 12 7.91 -1.62 -6.18
CA LYS A 12 7.97 -2.83 -7.00
C LYS A 12 9.41 -3.29 -7.28
N TYR A 13 10.29 -2.37 -7.67
CA TYR A 13 11.59 -2.71 -8.26
C TYR A 13 12.79 -2.35 -7.39
N GLU A 14 12.69 -1.32 -6.54
CA GLU A 14 13.83 -0.74 -5.82
C GLU A 14 13.76 -0.99 -4.31
N PHE A 15 12.55 -0.97 -3.73
CA PHE A 15 12.34 -1.23 -2.32
C PHE A 15 12.45 -2.73 -2.05
N PRO A 16 13.17 -3.16 -0.99
CA PRO A 16 13.21 -4.55 -0.61
C PRO A 16 11.80 -5.09 -0.37
N ARG A 17 11.53 -6.31 -0.83
CA ARG A 17 10.20 -6.93 -0.77
C ARG A 17 9.86 -7.41 0.66
N MET A 18 9.84 -6.47 1.59
CA MET A 18 9.65 -6.65 3.02
C MET A 18 8.63 -5.65 3.57
N TRP A 19 8.20 -5.89 4.80
CA TRP A 19 7.36 -4.95 5.53
C TRP A 19 8.15 -3.69 5.85
N GLY A 20 7.60 -2.54 5.50
CA GLY A 20 8.19 -1.24 5.81
C GLY A 20 7.14 -0.24 6.28
N THR A 21 7.52 0.60 7.24
CA THR A 21 6.71 1.73 7.70
C THR A 21 6.73 2.87 6.67
N SER A 22 5.78 3.80 6.77
CA SER A 22 5.79 5.01 5.92
C SER A 22 7.10 5.80 6.04
N GLN A 23 7.75 5.78 7.21
CA GLN A 23 9.00 6.50 7.47
C GLN A 23 10.19 5.84 6.77
N GLU A 24 10.30 4.51 6.86
CA GLU A 24 11.37 3.75 6.20
C GLU A 24 11.24 3.84 4.68
N ILE A 25 10.01 3.69 4.16
CA ILE A 25 9.72 3.83 2.72
C ILE A 25 10.08 5.25 2.25
N GLN A 26 9.71 6.29 3.00
CA GLN A 26 10.09 7.67 2.68
C GLN A 26 11.61 7.80 2.64
N HIS A 27 12.31 7.39 3.69
CA HIS A 27 13.75 7.56 3.80
C HIS A 27 14.49 6.95 2.61
N GLN A 28 14.15 5.70 2.25
CA GLN A 28 14.74 5.00 1.11
C GLN A 28 14.35 5.65 -0.23
N TYR A 29 13.09 6.06 -0.39
CA TYR A 29 12.65 6.78 -1.58
C TYR A 29 13.43 8.08 -1.78
N GLU A 30 13.70 8.83 -0.70
CA GLU A 30 14.44 10.09 -0.75
C GLU A 30 15.90 9.90 -1.21
N GLN A 31 16.52 8.76 -0.88
CA GLN A 31 17.87 8.45 -1.36
C GLN A 31 17.91 8.23 -2.88
N VAL A 32 16.82 7.73 -3.47
CA VAL A 32 16.76 7.39 -4.91
C VAL A 32 16.20 8.54 -5.76
N TYR A 33 15.14 9.21 -5.29
CA TYR A 33 14.37 10.17 -6.09
C TYR A 33 14.33 11.59 -5.52
N GLY A 34 14.91 11.82 -4.35
CA GLY A 34 14.92 13.12 -3.68
C GLY A 34 13.73 13.34 -2.71
N PRO A 35 13.70 14.51 -2.04
CA PRO A 35 12.87 14.77 -0.87
C PRO A 35 11.37 14.66 -1.14
N ILE A 36 10.64 14.07 -0.20
CA ILE A 36 9.17 13.95 -0.27
C ILE A 36 8.57 13.99 1.14
N LYS A 37 7.44 14.69 1.31
CA LYS A 37 6.78 14.75 2.62
C LYS A 37 6.26 13.38 3.04
N LEU A 38 6.45 13.01 4.31
CA LEU A 38 5.88 11.80 4.91
C LEU A 38 4.36 11.70 4.73
N SER A 39 3.64 12.82 4.77
CA SER A 39 2.20 12.87 4.54
C SER A 39 1.82 12.48 3.12
N THR A 40 2.64 12.86 2.13
CA THR A 40 2.48 12.47 0.73
C THR A 40 2.67 10.97 0.57
N VAL A 41 3.75 10.41 1.12
CA VAL A 41 4.02 8.97 1.12
C VAL A 41 2.86 8.21 1.77
N SER A 42 2.46 8.59 2.99
CA SER A 42 1.37 7.94 3.73
C SER A 42 0.03 8.00 3.00
N THR A 43 -0.27 9.11 2.31
CA THR A 43 -1.46 9.26 1.48
C THR A 43 -1.45 8.29 0.32
N TYR A 44 -0.32 8.18 -0.39
CA TYR A 44 -0.22 7.27 -1.52
C TYR A 44 -0.21 5.80 -1.10
N LEU A 45 0.52 5.43 -0.03
CA LEU A 45 0.48 4.07 0.53
C LEU A 45 -0.95 3.65 0.90
N SER A 46 -1.71 4.56 1.54
CA SER A 46 -3.11 4.29 1.87
C SER A 46 -3.99 4.08 0.63
N ARG A 47 -3.73 4.83 -0.46
CA ARG A 47 -4.44 4.66 -1.73
C ARG A 47 -4.05 3.38 -2.45
N MET A 48 -2.77 3.02 -2.44
CA MET A 48 -2.25 1.78 -3.05
C MET A 48 -2.78 0.54 -2.33
N TYR A 49 -2.83 0.56 -1.00
CA TYR A 49 -3.51 -0.47 -0.20
C TYR A 49 -4.98 -0.63 -0.62
N ARG A 50 -5.72 0.48 -0.78
CA ARG A 50 -7.12 0.44 -1.24
C ARG A 50 -7.30 -0.07 -2.67
N LYS A 51 -6.24 -0.06 -3.48
CA LYS A 51 -6.21 -0.62 -4.84
C LYS A 51 -5.78 -2.09 -4.87
N GLY A 52 -5.47 -2.71 -3.74
CA GLY A 52 -4.96 -4.09 -3.68
C GLY A 52 -3.47 -4.24 -3.99
N LEU A 53 -2.74 -3.13 -4.19
CA LEU A 53 -1.31 -3.19 -4.55
C LEU A 53 -0.41 -3.50 -3.35
N LEU A 54 -0.89 -3.23 -2.13
CA LEU A 54 -0.15 -3.41 -0.90
C LEU A 54 -0.95 -4.25 0.09
N GLN A 55 -0.28 -5.10 0.86
CA GLN A 55 -0.79 -5.55 2.15
C GLN A 55 -0.45 -4.52 3.24
N ARG A 56 -1.25 -4.50 4.31
CA ARG A 56 -1.04 -3.61 5.46
C ARG A 56 -1.24 -4.36 6.76
N ARG A 57 -0.33 -4.16 7.72
CA ARG A 57 -0.41 -4.69 9.08
C ARG A 57 -0.08 -3.63 10.14
N GLY A 58 -0.21 -4.01 11.40
CA GLY A 58 0.11 -3.18 12.56
C GLY A 58 -1.05 -2.31 13.05
N ASN A 59 -0.81 -1.60 14.16
CA ASN A 59 -1.80 -0.70 14.76
C ASN A 59 -1.80 0.67 14.04
N ARG A 60 -2.61 1.62 14.51
CA ARG A 60 -2.71 2.95 13.86
C ARG A 60 -1.37 3.69 13.79
N THR A 61 -0.47 3.46 14.75
CA THR A 61 0.79 4.18 14.91
C THR A 61 1.95 3.50 14.17
N ASN A 62 1.97 2.16 14.13
CA ASN A 62 3.04 1.36 13.54
C ASN A 62 2.54 0.62 12.30
N ARG A 63 1.97 1.35 11.33
CA ARG A 63 1.49 0.76 10.08
C ARG A 63 2.66 0.41 9.18
N GLU A 64 2.69 -0.84 8.77
CA GLU A 64 3.65 -1.36 7.81
C GLU A 64 2.94 -1.80 6.53
N TYR A 65 3.66 -1.71 5.42
CA TYR A 65 3.17 -2.03 4.08
C TYR A 65 4.13 -2.99 3.38
N LEU A 66 3.57 -3.88 2.57
CA LEU A 66 4.29 -4.81 1.72
C LEU A 66 3.72 -4.75 0.31
N TYR A 67 4.58 -4.60 -0.71
CA TYR A 67 4.14 -4.61 -2.11
C TYR A 67 3.78 -6.02 -2.57
N VAL A 68 2.54 -6.18 -3.06
CA VAL A 68 1.98 -7.45 -3.53
C VAL A 68 1.27 -7.34 -4.89
N GLY A 69 1.25 -6.14 -5.50
CA GLY A 69 0.48 -5.87 -6.72
C GLY A 69 0.89 -6.69 -7.95
N ASP A 70 2.09 -7.27 -7.94
CA ASP A 70 2.58 -8.23 -8.94
C ASP A 70 2.69 -9.67 -8.42
N MET A 71 2.27 -9.92 -7.16
CA MET A 71 2.11 -11.28 -6.62
C MET A 71 0.78 -11.93 -7.05
N GLU A 72 -0.22 -11.12 -7.42
CA GLU A 72 -1.58 -11.59 -7.76
C GLU A 72 -1.76 -12.06 -9.21
N GLU A 73 -0.84 -12.89 -9.71
CA GLU A 73 -1.20 -13.84 -10.78
C GLU A 73 -1.49 -15.25 -10.21
N GLN A 74 -1.39 -15.47 -8.89
CA GLN A 74 -1.51 -16.82 -8.29
C GLN A 74 -2.49 -17.00 -7.12
N SER A 75 -3.27 -16.01 -6.69
CA SER A 75 -4.19 -16.23 -5.55
C SER A 75 -5.48 -15.42 -5.65
N SER A 76 -6.39 -15.92 -6.48
CA SER A 76 -7.79 -15.50 -6.61
C SER A 76 -8.63 -15.80 -5.36
N VAL A 77 -8.19 -15.49 -4.14
CA VAL A 77 -9.02 -15.64 -2.93
C VAL A 77 -8.54 -14.71 -1.81
N HIS A 78 -8.98 -13.45 -1.75
CA HIS A 78 -9.34 -12.71 -0.51
C HIS A 78 -9.38 -11.18 -0.72
N GLN A 79 -10.53 -10.65 -1.16
CA GLN A 79 -10.99 -9.35 -0.63
C GLN A 79 -12.52 -9.22 -0.76
N SER A 80 -13.27 -10.16 -0.18
CA SER A 80 -14.66 -9.91 0.21
C SER A 80 -14.68 -9.04 1.47
N PHE A 81 -14.32 -7.77 1.34
CA PHE A 81 -14.64 -6.72 2.32
C PHE A 81 -14.80 -5.37 1.60
N SER A 82 -15.96 -5.17 0.98
CA SER A 82 -16.52 -3.84 0.75
C SER A 82 -17.61 -3.56 1.79
N PRO A 83 -17.66 -2.33 2.35
CA PRO A 83 -18.54 -1.98 3.46
C PRO A 83 -19.95 -1.63 2.98
N GLY A 84 -20.96 -2.19 3.65
CA GLY A 84 -22.32 -1.66 3.68
C GLY A 84 -23.22 -1.96 2.47
N TYR A 85 -23.89 -3.10 2.52
CA TYR A 85 -25.27 -3.21 2.04
C TYR A 85 -26.11 -3.85 3.16
N ILE A 86 -26.95 -3.04 3.81
CA ILE A 86 -28.12 -3.58 4.48
C ILE A 86 -29.11 -3.92 3.37
N GLN A 87 -29.47 -5.20 3.25
CA GLN A 87 -30.78 -5.58 2.73
C GLN A 87 -31.43 -6.48 3.78
N ARG A 88 -32.55 -5.97 4.29
CA ARG A 88 -33.54 -6.69 5.09
C ARG A 88 -34.02 -7.93 4.32
N ASN A 89 -34.23 -9.07 5.00
CA ASN A 89 -35.55 -9.67 5.23
C ASN A 89 -35.47 -11.15 5.68
N ASP A 90 -36.41 -11.47 6.59
CA ASP A 90 -37.11 -12.75 6.84
C ASP A 90 -36.32 -14.01 7.27
N ILE A 91 -36.46 -14.39 8.56
CA ILE A 91 -37.23 -15.54 9.07
C ILE A 91 -37.40 -15.40 10.59
#